data_AF-A0A6P0V310-F1
#
_entry.id   AF-A0A6P0V310-F1
#
_cell.length_a   1.000
_cell.length_b   1.000
_cell.length_c   1.000
_cell.angle_alpha   90.00
_cell.angle_beta   90.00
_cell.angle_gamma   90.00
#
_symmetry.space_group_name_H-M   'P 1'
#
loop_
_entity.id
_entity.type
_entity.pdbx_description
1 polymer ?
#
loop_
_entity_poly.entity_id
_entity_poly.type
_entity_poly.pdbx_seq_one_letter_code
_entity_poly.pdbx_strand_id
1 'polypeptide(L)'
;MIQNYNGKIPLVEYPWHEHIDRLADWAVLHHSEYSRAFCYDLAMFLAFIDATSGLERYLEICPNCPESFNAHVGFINMCSPCYEYAHKWVYQKAAKPQSGALGKLSSEIILRFISRIFPKFESILSIGGTETADAIIEYENGTIIFAEVKAAPLLTYPVIFDVSSFIENADNHEKVNLTSSQLRECNSALYLHNQQIIPLGHVKSQDWPFKEAIDFILEKNNSTIVDGMIDTWFSAMESYKHKDRNKKIYYLANASGNPPLIAKQRDNWPDKKSISDSKTSAGMDRTDDIKKGIYQAIKIGTKYIDNKNVRTALISNLPAFRHRQEYVDPFLDMIWGYDKDTIKINSEKYIKRNKLKWVFDYIITLSEPVLRDLTNE
;
A
#
# COMPACT_ATOMS: atom_id res chain seq x y z
N MET A 1 -5.99 19.74 21.35
CA MET A 1 -5.25 20.80 20.61
C MET A 1 -5.34 20.64 19.08
N ILE A 2 -5.71 19.45 18.60
CA ILE A 2 -5.91 19.14 17.18
C ILE A 2 -7.02 19.96 16.50
N GLN A 3 -8.02 20.44 17.25
CA GLN A 3 -9.14 21.25 16.74
C GLN A 3 -8.73 22.56 16.04
N ASN A 4 -7.49 23.01 16.22
CA ASN A 4 -6.96 24.20 15.54
C ASN A 4 -6.45 23.92 14.12
N TYR A 5 -6.44 22.65 13.68
CA TYR A 5 -5.97 22.26 12.36
C TYR A 5 -7.14 21.87 11.47
N ASN A 6 -7.15 22.40 10.25
CA ASN A 6 -8.10 22.00 9.22
C ASN A 6 -7.69 20.63 8.67
N GLY A 7 -8.28 19.58 9.23
CA GLY A 7 -8.09 18.20 8.81
C GLY A 7 -9.40 17.42 8.85
N LYS A 8 -9.39 16.23 8.27
CA LYS A 8 -10.55 15.33 8.27
C LYS A 8 -10.20 13.97 8.84
N ILE A 9 -11.21 13.30 9.38
CA ILE A 9 -11.09 11.90 9.81
C ILE A 9 -10.81 11.05 8.56
N PRO A 10 -9.79 10.17 8.57
CA PRO A 10 -9.48 9.33 7.43
C PRO A 10 -10.69 8.49 6.99
N LEU A 11 -10.92 8.45 5.67
CA LEU A 11 -11.98 7.68 5.01
C LEU A 11 -13.43 8.09 5.29
N VAL A 12 -13.71 9.10 6.11
CA VAL A 12 -15.10 9.48 6.46
C VAL A 12 -15.98 9.87 5.26
N GLU A 13 -15.35 10.27 4.15
CA GLU A 13 -16.05 10.63 2.90
C GLU A 13 -16.42 9.42 2.03
N TYR A 14 -15.97 8.21 2.39
CA TYR A 14 -16.14 7.00 1.58
C TYR A 14 -17.25 6.12 2.18
N PRO A 15 -18.24 5.69 1.38
CA PRO A 15 -19.37 4.90 1.88
C PRO A 15 -18.92 3.52 2.42
N TRP A 16 -17.81 3.00 1.91
CA TRP A 16 -17.27 1.69 2.27
C TRP A 16 -16.28 1.69 3.45
N HIS A 17 -16.09 2.83 4.15
CA HIS A 17 -15.09 2.94 5.22
C HIS A 17 -15.32 1.97 6.38
N GLU A 18 -16.57 1.65 6.72
CA GLU A 18 -16.90 0.67 7.77
C GLU A 18 -16.39 -0.73 7.44
N HIS A 19 -16.34 -1.09 6.15
CA HIS A 19 -15.74 -2.38 5.74
C HIS A 19 -14.23 -2.38 6.02
N ILE A 20 -13.54 -1.26 5.78
CA ILE A 20 -12.12 -1.13 6.13
C ILE A 20 -11.88 -1.25 7.63
N ASP A 21 -12.77 -0.71 8.46
CA ASP A 21 -12.69 -0.88 9.92
C ASP A 21 -12.79 -2.34 10.33
N ARG A 22 -13.78 -3.05 9.78
CA ARG A 22 -13.97 -4.49 10.02
C ARG A 22 -12.73 -5.29 9.62
N LEU A 23 -12.13 -4.97 8.48
CA LEU A 23 -10.91 -5.63 7.99
C LEU A 23 -9.69 -5.33 8.88
N ALA A 24 -9.53 -4.07 9.29
CA ALA A 24 -8.44 -3.67 10.18
C ALA A 24 -8.56 -4.32 11.57
N ASP A 25 -9.77 -4.38 12.13
CA ASP A 25 -10.05 -5.04 13.41
C ASP A 25 -9.75 -6.55 13.33
N TRP A 26 -10.17 -7.20 12.24
CA TRP A 26 -9.84 -8.60 12.00
C TRP A 26 -8.31 -8.83 11.94
N ALA A 27 -7.59 -7.93 11.27
CA ALA A 27 -6.14 -8.01 11.13
C ALA A 27 -5.38 -7.79 12.45
N VAL A 28 -5.94 -6.99 13.38
CA VAL A 28 -5.38 -6.83 14.73
C VAL A 28 -5.47 -8.15 15.52
N LEU A 29 -6.59 -8.87 15.38
CA LEU A 29 -6.85 -10.12 16.09
C LEU A 29 -6.07 -11.31 15.53
N HIS A 30 -5.70 -11.31 14.25
CA HIS A 30 -5.03 -12.44 13.59
C HIS A 30 -3.51 -12.57 13.85
N HIS A 31 -2.99 -11.93 14.89
CA HIS A 31 -1.65 -12.06 15.51
C HIS A 31 -0.37 -12.02 14.65
N SER A 32 -0.42 -12.11 13.32
CA SER A 32 0.72 -11.94 12.43
C SER A 32 0.80 -10.51 11.91
N GLU A 33 1.98 -9.89 12.00
CA GLU A 33 2.22 -8.58 11.39
C GLU A 33 2.00 -8.60 9.87
N TYR A 34 2.17 -9.76 9.23
CA TYR A 34 1.93 -9.94 7.80
C TYR A 34 0.45 -9.88 7.45
N SER A 35 -0.45 -10.31 8.34
CA SER A 35 -1.89 -10.19 8.13
C SER A 35 -2.31 -8.74 8.01
N ARG A 36 -1.71 -7.83 8.79
CA ARG A 36 -1.99 -6.38 8.72
C ARG A 36 -1.57 -5.78 7.38
N ALA A 37 -0.37 -6.12 6.93
CA ALA A 37 0.15 -5.64 5.65
C ALA A 37 -0.61 -6.22 4.45
N PHE A 38 -0.96 -7.52 4.49
CA PHE A 38 -1.83 -8.16 3.51
C PHE A 38 -3.21 -7.48 3.44
N CYS A 39 -3.86 -7.27 4.58
CA CYS A 39 -5.16 -6.60 4.65
C CYS A 39 -5.10 -5.16 4.12
N TYR A 40 -4.00 -4.45 4.34
CA TYR A 40 -3.77 -3.14 3.73
C TYR A 40 -3.70 -3.25 2.20
N ASP A 41 -2.91 -4.17 1.65
CA ASP A 41 -2.80 -4.38 0.20
C ASP A 41 -4.16 -4.75 -0.42
N LEU A 42 -4.93 -5.61 0.25
CA LEU A 42 -6.29 -5.94 -0.16
C LEU A 42 -7.18 -4.69 -0.18
N ALA A 43 -7.23 -3.93 0.92
CA ALA A 43 -8.01 -2.69 1.01
C ALA A 43 -7.62 -1.67 -0.07
N MET A 44 -6.32 -1.48 -0.29
CA MET A 44 -5.79 -0.61 -1.33
C MET A 44 -6.25 -1.05 -2.71
N PHE A 45 -6.26 -2.35 -2.95
CA PHE A 45 -6.65 -2.88 -4.24
C PHE A 45 -8.16 -2.73 -4.51
N LEU A 46 -9.00 -2.99 -3.50
CA LEU A 46 -10.44 -2.73 -3.59
C LEU A 46 -10.71 -1.25 -3.90
N ALA A 47 -9.96 -0.34 -3.27
CA ALA A 47 -10.02 1.09 -3.58
C ALA A 47 -9.49 1.44 -4.99
N PHE A 48 -8.52 0.69 -5.52
CA PHE A 48 -8.06 0.88 -6.91
C PHE A 48 -9.16 0.50 -7.90
N ILE A 49 -9.88 -0.59 -7.67
CA ILE A 49 -11.01 -1.00 -8.50
C ILE A 49 -12.08 0.09 -8.48
N ASP A 50 -12.51 0.51 -7.30
CA ASP A 50 -13.56 1.54 -7.11
C ASP A 50 -13.16 2.88 -7.75
N ALA A 51 -11.89 3.30 -7.61
CA ALA A 51 -11.39 4.55 -8.18
C ALA A 51 -11.09 4.47 -9.69
N THR A 52 -11.09 3.29 -10.30
CA THR A 52 -10.81 3.14 -11.74
C THR A 52 -12.09 3.38 -12.55
N SER A 53 -12.17 4.53 -13.21
CA SER A 53 -13.25 4.81 -14.13
C SER A 53 -13.10 4.03 -15.44
N GLY A 54 -14.22 3.47 -15.91
CA GLY A 54 -14.28 2.74 -17.18
C GLY A 54 -13.50 1.43 -17.19
N LEU A 55 -13.64 0.61 -16.15
CA LEU A 55 -13.02 -0.72 -16.03
C LEU A 55 -13.25 -1.57 -17.29
N GLU A 56 -14.42 -1.46 -17.93
CA GLU A 56 -14.74 -2.19 -19.16
C GLU A 56 -13.74 -1.97 -20.30
N ARG A 57 -13.03 -0.84 -20.32
CA ARG A 57 -12.06 -0.48 -21.37
C ARG A 57 -10.72 -1.22 -21.26
N TYR A 58 -10.49 -1.86 -20.13
CA TYR A 58 -9.26 -2.59 -19.80
C TYR A 58 -9.46 -4.10 -19.80
N LEU A 59 -10.68 -4.55 -20.10
CA LEU A 59 -11.04 -5.96 -20.05
C LEU A 59 -10.46 -6.70 -21.26
N GLU A 60 -9.68 -7.75 -21.00
CA GLU A 60 -9.06 -8.61 -22.01
C GLU A 60 -9.42 -10.07 -21.73
N ILE A 61 -9.61 -10.86 -22.80
CA ILE A 61 -9.87 -12.31 -22.69
C ILE A 61 -8.62 -13.04 -22.21
N CYS A 62 -8.78 -13.95 -21.27
CA CYS A 62 -7.69 -14.82 -20.83
C CYS A 62 -8.21 -16.22 -20.50
N PRO A 63 -7.80 -17.25 -21.26
CA PRO A 63 -8.23 -18.63 -21.01
C PRO A 63 -7.52 -19.26 -19.79
N ASN A 64 -6.51 -18.59 -19.23
CA ASN A 64 -5.76 -19.08 -18.08
C ASN A 64 -6.30 -18.53 -16.75
N CYS A 65 -7.40 -17.76 -16.78
CA CYS A 65 -8.13 -17.42 -15.57
C CYS A 65 -8.65 -18.72 -14.91
N PRO A 66 -8.66 -18.79 -13.57
CA PRO A 66 -9.14 -19.99 -12.86
C PRO A 66 -10.65 -20.14 -12.98
N GLU A 67 -11.12 -21.36 -12.69
CA GLU A 67 -12.55 -21.72 -12.64
C GLU A 67 -13.32 -21.40 -13.94
N SER A 68 -14.48 -20.74 -13.83
CA SER A 68 -15.32 -20.34 -14.98
C SER A 68 -15.02 -18.94 -15.51
N PHE A 69 -14.04 -18.22 -14.94
CA PHE A 69 -13.68 -16.88 -15.38
C PHE A 69 -12.86 -16.96 -16.67
N ASN A 70 -13.08 -16.04 -17.60
CA ASN A 70 -12.47 -16.06 -18.93
C ASN A 70 -11.99 -14.68 -19.42
N ALA A 71 -12.11 -13.64 -18.60
CA ALA A 71 -11.53 -12.33 -18.85
C ALA A 71 -10.90 -11.75 -17.59
N HIS A 72 -10.04 -10.73 -17.75
CA HIS A 72 -9.40 -10.05 -16.63
C HIS A 72 -9.17 -8.55 -16.90
N VAL A 73 -9.03 -7.81 -15.80
CA VAL A 73 -8.46 -6.48 -15.74
C VAL A 73 -7.27 -6.55 -14.79
N GLY A 74 -6.09 -6.09 -15.23
CA GLY A 74 -4.87 -6.12 -14.41
C GLY A 74 -4.30 -4.73 -14.16
N PHE A 75 -3.56 -4.62 -13.06
CA PHE A 75 -3.09 -3.35 -12.49
C PHE A 75 -1.55 -3.21 -12.54
N ILE A 76 -0.88 -4.24 -13.05
CA ILE A 76 0.48 -4.22 -13.60
C ILE A 76 0.42 -4.47 -15.11
N ASN A 77 1.51 -4.19 -15.83
CA ASN A 77 1.54 -4.37 -17.29
C ASN A 77 1.76 -5.84 -17.72
N MET A 78 1.26 -6.81 -16.96
CA MET A 78 1.44 -8.24 -17.20
C MET A 78 0.18 -9.00 -16.81
N CYS A 79 -0.25 -9.93 -17.67
CA CYS A 79 -1.34 -10.84 -17.33
C CYS A 79 -0.86 -11.88 -16.30
N SER A 80 -1.26 -11.71 -15.05
CA SER A 80 -0.89 -12.63 -13.95
C SER A 80 -1.35 -14.08 -14.21
N PRO A 81 -2.60 -14.34 -14.65
CA PRO A 81 -3.03 -15.71 -14.96
C PRO A 81 -2.14 -16.43 -15.99
N CYS A 82 -1.84 -15.78 -17.12
CA CYS A 82 -0.94 -16.34 -18.15
C CYS A 82 0.47 -16.59 -17.63
N TYR A 83 0.99 -15.68 -16.80
CA TYR A 83 2.32 -15.79 -16.25
C TYR A 83 2.43 -16.94 -15.24
N GLU A 84 1.44 -17.11 -14.37
CA GLU A 84 1.46 -18.12 -13.32
C GLU A 84 1.20 -19.52 -13.86
N TYR A 85 0.17 -19.67 -14.71
CA TYR A 85 -0.27 -20.95 -15.24
C TYR A 85 0.62 -21.43 -16.40
N ALA A 86 0.81 -20.59 -17.42
CA ALA A 86 1.48 -20.98 -18.66
C ALA A 86 2.94 -20.51 -18.74
N HIS A 87 3.44 -19.79 -17.73
CA HIS A 87 4.77 -19.15 -17.76
C HIS A 87 4.97 -18.21 -18.94
N LYS A 88 3.89 -17.59 -19.46
CA LYS A 88 3.94 -16.67 -20.61
C LYS A 88 3.94 -15.22 -20.15
N TRP A 89 4.86 -14.44 -20.69
CA TRP A 89 4.99 -13.00 -20.45
C TRP A 89 4.05 -12.22 -21.37
N VAL A 90 2.76 -12.27 -21.09
CA VAL A 90 1.77 -11.53 -21.89
C VAL A 90 1.63 -10.11 -21.36
N TYR A 91 1.97 -9.15 -22.23
CA TYR A 91 1.80 -7.73 -21.92
C TYR A 91 0.31 -7.35 -21.99
N GLN A 92 -0.14 -6.65 -20.96
CA GLN A 92 -1.40 -5.91 -20.95
C GLN A 92 -1.10 -4.48 -20.53
N LYS A 93 -2.02 -3.54 -20.77
CA LYS A 93 -1.90 -2.20 -20.20
C LYS A 93 -2.52 -2.20 -18.80
N ALA A 94 -1.77 -1.79 -17.78
CA ALA A 94 -2.29 -1.63 -16.43
C ALA A 94 -3.46 -0.63 -16.37
N ALA A 95 -4.56 -1.04 -15.74
CA ALA A 95 -5.66 -0.16 -15.38
C ALA A 95 -5.26 0.66 -14.13
N LYS A 96 -4.76 1.89 -14.34
CA LYS A 96 -4.32 2.75 -13.22
C LYS A 96 -5.34 3.85 -12.96
N PRO A 97 -5.81 4.03 -11.71
CA PRO A 97 -6.55 5.23 -11.32
C PRO A 97 -5.74 6.51 -11.58
N GLN A 98 -6.42 7.66 -11.61
CA GLN A 98 -5.72 8.94 -11.75
C GLN A 98 -4.74 9.16 -10.57
N SER A 99 -3.50 9.54 -10.88
CA SER A 99 -2.38 9.53 -9.92
C SER A 99 -2.59 10.37 -8.66
N GLY A 100 -3.35 11.46 -8.74
CA GLY A 100 -3.67 12.30 -7.57
C GLY A 100 -4.60 11.63 -6.56
N ALA A 101 -5.52 10.78 -7.03
CA ALA A 101 -6.45 10.06 -6.16
C ALA A 101 -5.75 8.96 -5.35
N LEU A 102 -4.73 8.32 -5.93
CA LEU A 102 -4.02 7.19 -5.32
C LEU A 102 -3.22 7.59 -4.07
N GLY A 103 -2.50 8.71 -4.12
CA GLY A 103 -1.76 9.22 -2.97
C GLY A 103 -2.68 9.57 -1.81
N LYS A 104 -3.82 10.22 -2.09
CA LYS A 104 -4.83 10.55 -1.08
C LYS A 104 -5.45 9.29 -0.46
N LEU A 105 -5.89 8.34 -1.30
CA LEU A 105 -6.48 7.08 -0.84
C LEU A 105 -5.51 6.24 0.00
N SER A 106 -4.27 6.06 -0.48
CA SER A 106 -3.26 5.29 0.26
C SER A 106 -2.95 5.87 1.63
N SER A 107 -2.86 7.20 1.72
CA SER A 107 -2.69 7.91 2.99
C SER A 107 -3.89 7.76 3.92
N GLU A 108 -5.12 7.91 3.42
CA GLU A 108 -6.29 7.76 4.28
C GLU A 108 -6.51 6.31 4.76
N ILE A 109 -6.26 5.31 3.90
CA ILE A 109 -6.37 3.90 4.29
C ILE A 109 -5.32 3.56 5.37
N ILE A 110 -4.05 3.94 5.19
CA ILE A 110 -3.03 3.61 6.20
C ILE A 110 -3.30 4.30 7.54
N LEU A 111 -3.73 5.56 7.51
CA LEU A 111 -4.10 6.28 8.73
C LEU A 111 -5.30 5.64 9.43
N ARG A 112 -6.27 5.11 8.67
CA ARG A 112 -7.39 4.38 9.24
C ARG A 112 -6.92 3.09 9.90
N PHE A 113 -6.11 2.27 9.22
CA PHE A 113 -5.50 1.07 9.81
C PHE A 113 -4.74 1.40 11.10
N ILE A 114 -3.91 2.44 11.09
CA ILE A 114 -3.14 2.88 12.26
C ILE A 114 -4.06 3.29 13.41
N SER A 115 -5.17 3.99 13.14
CA SER A 115 -6.15 4.34 14.19
C SER A 115 -6.77 3.13 14.87
N ARG A 116 -6.90 2.00 14.17
CA ARG A 116 -7.42 0.74 14.73
C ARG A 116 -6.35 -0.09 15.43
N ILE A 117 -5.12 -0.09 14.90
CA ILE A 117 -4.01 -0.90 15.42
C ILE A 117 -3.39 -0.32 16.69
N PHE A 118 -3.34 1.01 16.81
CA PHE A 118 -2.70 1.71 17.93
C PHE A 118 -3.76 2.38 18.82
N PRO A 119 -4.31 1.67 19.83
CA PRO A 119 -5.44 2.14 20.63
C PRO A 119 -5.15 3.38 21.48
N LYS A 120 -3.87 3.73 21.65
CA LYS A 120 -3.42 4.92 22.40
C LYS A 120 -3.46 6.21 21.59
N PHE A 121 -3.80 6.13 20.31
CA PHE A 121 -4.05 7.30 19.47
C PHE A 121 -5.51 7.73 19.67
N GLU A 122 -5.71 8.82 20.39
CA GLU A 122 -7.06 9.35 20.69
C GLU A 122 -7.73 9.91 19.44
N SER A 123 -6.96 10.61 18.59
CA SER A 123 -7.47 11.13 17.33
C SER A 123 -6.39 11.17 16.25
N ILE A 124 -6.82 10.97 15.01
CA ILE A 124 -5.98 11.04 13.80
C ILE A 124 -6.71 11.89 12.77
N LEU A 125 -6.04 12.92 12.26
CA LEU A 125 -6.51 13.74 11.15
C LEU A 125 -5.60 13.60 9.94
N SER A 126 -6.22 13.49 8.77
CA SER A 126 -5.58 13.70 7.47
C SER A 126 -5.68 15.18 7.10
N ILE A 127 -4.53 15.83 6.86
CA ILE A 127 -4.45 17.28 6.61
C ILE A 127 -4.39 17.61 5.12
N GLY A 128 -3.93 16.66 4.28
CA GLY A 128 -3.97 16.76 2.82
C GLY A 128 -3.12 17.90 2.23
N GLY A 129 -1.82 17.67 2.03
CA GLY A 129 -0.99 18.50 1.14
C GLY A 129 -0.71 19.93 1.59
N THR A 130 -0.80 20.22 2.89
CA THR A 130 -0.34 21.51 3.44
C THR A 130 1.18 21.52 3.63
N GLU A 131 1.80 22.69 3.79
CA GLU A 131 3.25 22.80 4.05
C GLU A 131 3.72 22.15 5.38
N THR A 132 2.79 21.69 6.22
CA THR A 132 3.08 21.30 7.61
C THR A 132 3.28 19.80 7.78
N ALA A 133 2.31 18.97 7.41
CA ALA A 133 2.36 17.50 7.51
C ALA A 133 1.21 16.87 6.71
N ASP A 134 1.32 15.58 6.40
CA ASP A 134 0.24 14.81 5.79
C ASP A 134 -0.83 14.41 6.83
N ALA A 135 -0.41 14.14 8.08
CA ALA A 135 -1.30 13.76 9.17
C ALA A 135 -0.88 14.35 10.52
N ILE A 136 -1.85 14.44 11.43
CA ILE A 136 -1.64 14.82 12.83
C ILE A 136 -2.34 13.79 13.72
N ILE A 137 -1.62 13.30 14.74
CA ILE A 137 -2.10 12.31 15.71
C ILE A 137 -2.01 12.91 17.12
N GLU A 138 -3.06 12.78 17.91
CA GLU A 138 -3.06 13.09 19.34
C GLU A 138 -2.98 11.78 20.12
N TYR A 139 -1.94 11.66 20.95
CA TYR A 139 -1.71 10.51 21.82
C TYR A 139 -2.42 10.71 23.17
N GLU A 140 -2.79 9.63 23.85
CA GLU A 140 -3.52 9.64 25.14
C GLU A 140 -2.89 10.52 26.24
N ASN A 141 -1.59 10.81 26.17
CA ASN A 141 -0.88 11.65 27.13
C ASN A 141 -0.82 13.13 26.71
N GLY A 142 -1.53 13.53 25.66
CA GLY A 142 -1.53 14.89 25.11
C GLY A 142 -0.37 15.20 24.15
N THR A 143 0.48 14.22 23.81
CA THR A 143 1.52 14.38 22.79
C THR A 143 0.88 14.54 21.41
N ILE A 144 1.36 15.52 20.64
CA ILE A 144 0.94 15.75 19.25
C ILE A 144 2.03 15.26 18.31
N ILE A 145 1.70 14.33 17.43
CA ILE A 145 2.61 13.76 16.44
C ILE A 145 2.22 14.30 15.07
N PHE A 146 3.14 15.01 14.43
CA PHE A 146 3.02 15.38 13.02
C PHE A 146 3.69 14.32 12.18
N ALA A 147 2.99 13.84 11.16
CA ALA A 147 3.46 12.73 10.35
C ALA A 147 3.49 13.06 8.86
N GLU A 148 4.56 12.63 8.20
CA GLU A 148 4.60 12.44 6.76
C GLU A 148 4.11 11.02 6.44
N VAL A 149 3.27 10.87 5.41
CA VAL A 149 2.70 9.57 5.05
C VAL A 149 3.22 9.14 3.67
N LYS A 150 3.75 7.92 3.60
CA LYS A 150 4.24 7.29 2.36
C LYS A 150 3.81 5.83 2.36
N ALA A 151 2.72 5.51 1.67
CA ALA A 151 2.20 4.15 1.64
C ALA A 151 1.83 3.74 0.21
N ALA A 152 2.13 2.49 -0.12
CA ALA A 152 1.86 1.91 -1.43
C ALA A 152 1.80 0.38 -1.30
N PRO A 153 0.87 -0.28 -2.00
CA PRO A 153 0.71 -1.71 -1.86
C PRO A 153 1.89 -2.49 -2.48
N LEU A 154 2.26 -3.61 -1.87
CA LEU A 154 3.27 -4.52 -2.43
C LEU A 154 2.73 -5.24 -3.67
N LEU A 155 1.55 -5.83 -3.55
CA LEU A 155 0.86 -6.52 -4.64
C LEU A 155 -0.30 -5.67 -5.16
N THR A 156 -0.55 -5.76 -6.46
CA THR A 156 -1.86 -5.39 -7.03
C THR A 156 -2.39 -6.60 -7.78
N TYR A 157 -3.63 -6.96 -7.47
CA TYR A 157 -4.24 -8.16 -7.96
C TYR A 157 -4.95 -7.87 -9.30
N PRO A 158 -5.21 -8.85 -10.18
CA PRO A 158 -6.19 -8.66 -11.23
C PRO A 158 -7.60 -8.97 -10.74
N VAL A 159 -8.58 -8.33 -11.37
CA VAL A 159 -10.00 -8.74 -11.26
C VAL A 159 -10.31 -9.62 -12.45
N ILE A 160 -10.90 -10.77 -12.21
CA ILE A 160 -11.32 -11.72 -13.24
C ILE A 160 -12.84 -11.70 -13.38
N PHE A 161 -13.32 -11.94 -14.60
CA PHE A 161 -14.73 -11.84 -14.97
C PHE A 161 -15.16 -13.04 -15.80
N ASP A 162 -16.40 -13.48 -15.59
CA ASP A 162 -17.10 -14.37 -16.51
C ASP A 162 -17.90 -13.50 -17.48
N VAL A 163 -17.49 -13.55 -18.74
CA VAL A 163 -18.08 -12.81 -19.85
C VAL A 163 -18.59 -13.72 -20.96
N SER A 164 -18.75 -15.01 -20.65
CA SER A 164 -19.12 -16.05 -21.61
C SER A 164 -20.45 -15.75 -22.32
N SER A 165 -21.37 -15.06 -21.66
CA SER A 165 -22.66 -14.67 -22.24
C SER A 165 -22.58 -13.54 -23.27
N PHE A 166 -21.44 -12.87 -23.41
CA PHE A 166 -21.28 -11.67 -24.24
C PHE A 166 -20.33 -11.87 -25.43
N ILE A 167 -19.69 -13.03 -25.54
CA ILE A 167 -18.59 -13.25 -26.47
C ILE A 167 -18.74 -14.62 -27.13
N GLU A 168 -18.67 -14.64 -28.45
CA GLU A 168 -18.52 -15.86 -29.24
C GLU A 168 -17.14 -15.86 -29.91
N ASN A 169 -16.32 -16.88 -29.66
CA ASN A 169 -15.03 -17.11 -30.33
C ASN A 169 -14.05 -15.92 -30.29
N ALA A 170 -13.70 -15.43 -29.09
CA ALA A 170 -12.64 -14.42 -28.96
C ALA A 170 -11.24 -15.03 -28.94
N ASP A 171 -10.28 -14.30 -29.52
CA ASP A 171 -8.87 -14.65 -29.45
C ASP A 171 -8.29 -14.37 -28.05
N ASN A 172 -7.21 -15.08 -27.72
CA ASN A 172 -6.50 -14.87 -26.45
C ASN A 172 -5.98 -13.42 -26.37
N HIS A 173 -6.30 -12.74 -25.27
CA HIS A 173 -5.96 -11.32 -25.03
C HIS A 173 -6.59 -10.34 -26.02
N GLU A 174 -7.68 -10.73 -26.67
CA GLU A 174 -8.54 -9.77 -27.35
C GLU A 174 -9.27 -8.88 -26.34
N LYS A 175 -9.45 -7.60 -26.69
CA LYS A 175 -10.23 -6.67 -25.87
C LYS A 175 -11.71 -7.02 -25.94
N VAL A 176 -12.35 -7.01 -24.78
CA VAL A 176 -13.80 -7.20 -24.72
C VAL A 176 -14.50 -5.85 -24.83
N ASN A 177 -15.37 -5.70 -25.82
CA ASN A 177 -16.19 -4.51 -25.99
C ASN A 177 -17.51 -4.65 -25.22
N LEU A 178 -17.48 -4.46 -23.90
CA LEU A 178 -18.68 -4.35 -23.07
C LEU A 178 -19.04 -2.89 -22.80
N THR A 179 -20.34 -2.63 -22.73
CA THR A 179 -20.87 -1.42 -22.09
C THR A 179 -20.76 -1.52 -20.56
N SER A 180 -20.77 -0.38 -19.87
CA SER A 180 -20.78 -0.38 -18.40
C SER A 180 -22.04 -1.00 -17.79
N SER A 181 -23.12 -1.24 -18.54
CA SER A 181 -24.29 -1.99 -18.05
C SER A 181 -24.07 -3.49 -18.19
N GLN A 182 -23.51 -3.97 -19.32
CA GLN A 182 -23.16 -5.38 -19.49
C GLN A 182 -22.09 -5.84 -18.49
N LEU A 183 -21.09 -5.00 -18.19
CA LEU A 183 -20.10 -5.32 -17.16
C LEU A 183 -20.75 -5.55 -15.79
N ARG A 184 -21.87 -4.88 -15.46
CA ARG A 184 -22.59 -5.07 -14.18
C ARG A 184 -23.24 -6.44 -14.07
N GLU A 185 -23.58 -7.06 -15.19
CA GLU A 185 -24.18 -8.39 -15.24
C GLU A 185 -23.13 -9.49 -15.11
N CYS A 186 -21.85 -9.16 -15.32
CA CYS A 186 -20.76 -10.13 -15.22
C CYS A 186 -20.51 -10.51 -13.76
N ASN A 187 -20.32 -11.81 -13.52
CA ASN A 187 -19.79 -12.27 -12.24
C ASN A 187 -18.28 -11.97 -12.17
N SER A 188 -17.80 -11.61 -11.00
CA SER A 188 -16.41 -11.17 -10.81
C SER A 188 -15.76 -11.79 -9.59
N ALA A 189 -14.44 -11.91 -9.63
CA ALA A 189 -13.62 -12.31 -8.50
C ALA A 189 -12.30 -11.55 -8.48
N LEU A 190 -11.74 -11.42 -7.27
CA LEU A 190 -10.37 -11.01 -7.08
C LEU A 190 -9.45 -12.21 -7.28
N TYR A 191 -8.36 -12.07 -8.02
CA TYR A 191 -7.38 -13.14 -8.20
C TYR A 191 -6.11 -12.82 -7.40
N LEU A 192 -5.92 -13.49 -6.25
CA LEU A 192 -4.86 -13.20 -5.28
C LEU A 192 -3.56 -13.97 -5.57
N HIS A 193 -3.35 -14.35 -6.84
CA HIS A 193 -2.27 -15.21 -7.30
C HIS A 193 -2.37 -16.65 -6.77
N ASN A 194 -1.52 -17.53 -7.28
CA ASN A 194 -1.49 -18.95 -6.94
C ASN A 194 -2.86 -19.65 -7.08
N GLN A 195 -3.66 -19.22 -8.08
CA GLN A 195 -5.03 -19.72 -8.32
C GLN A 195 -6.03 -19.45 -7.19
N GLN A 196 -5.68 -18.61 -6.22
CA GLN A 196 -6.57 -18.23 -5.13
C GLN A 196 -7.48 -17.10 -5.56
N ILE A 197 -8.78 -17.21 -5.26
CA ILE A 197 -9.76 -16.20 -5.62
C ILE A 197 -10.62 -15.80 -4.43
N ILE A 198 -11.11 -14.56 -4.46
CA ILE A 198 -12.21 -14.10 -3.62
C ILE A 198 -13.37 -13.73 -4.54
N PRO A 199 -14.51 -14.46 -4.50
CA PRO A 199 -15.70 -14.08 -5.25
C PRO A 199 -16.18 -12.70 -4.83
N LEU A 200 -16.38 -11.81 -5.81
CA LEU A 200 -16.88 -10.45 -5.59
C LEU A 200 -18.34 -10.30 -6.02
N GLY A 201 -18.92 -11.32 -6.65
CA GLY A 201 -20.27 -11.26 -7.19
C GLY A 201 -20.37 -10.32 -8.40
N HIS A 202 -21.54 -9.72 -8.58
CA HIS A 202 -21.81 -8.83 -9.71
C HIS A 202 -21.22 -7.43 -9.51
N VAL A 203 -20.65 -6.89 -10.59
CA VAL A 203 -20.02 -5.56 -10.56
C VAL A 203 -21.05 -4.49 -10.19
N LYS A 204 -20.72 -3.66 -9.19
CA LYS A 204 -21.58 -2.60 -8.63
C LYS A 204 -22.84 -3.10 -7.92
N SER A 205 -22.79 -4.29 -7.31
CA SER A 205 -23.64 -4.58 -6.14
C SER A 205 -23.40 -3.54 -5.04
N GLN A 206 -24.24 -3.54 -4.00
CA GLN A 206 -24.10 -2.60 -2.88
C GLN A 206 -22.71 -2.72 -2.24
N ASP A 207 -21.97 -1.61 -2.18
CA ASP A 207 -20.60 -1.51 -1.67
C ASP A 207 -19.57 -2.41 -2.39
N TRP A 208 -19.86 -2.87 -3.61
CA TRP A 208 -18.88 -3.57 -4.44
C TRP A 208 -17.65 -2.68 -4.70
N PRO A 209 -16.41 -3.20 -4.62
CA PRO A 209 -16.04 -4.61 -4.37
C PRO A 209 -15.77 -4.94 -2.89
N PHE A 210 -16.05 -4.02 -1.96
CA PHE A 210 -15.59 -4.11 -0.58
C PHE A 210 -16.33 -5.15 0.24
N LYS A 211 -17.67 -5.14 0.18
CA LYS A 211 -18.50 -5.95 1.04
C LYS A 211 -18.18 -7.44 0.89
N GLU A 212 -18.25 -7.95 -0.33
CA GLU A 212 -18.03 -9.36 -0.65
C GLU A 212 -16.60 -9.78 -0.32
N ALA A 213 -15.61 -8.95 -0.64
CA ALA A 213 -14.22 -9.23 -0.32
C ALA A 213 -13.98 -9.35 1.19
N ILE A 214 -14.53 -8.43 1.97
CA ILE A 214 -14.28 -8.35 3.41
C ILE A 214 -15.12 -9.39 4.16
N ASP A 215 -16.36 -9.63 3.74
CA ASP A 215 -17.16 -10.73 4.28
C ASP A 215 -16.46 -12.09 4.04
N PHE A 216 -15.81 -12.27 2.88
CA PHE A 216 -15.02 -13.48 2.61
C PHE A 216 -13.85 -13.67 3.58
N ILE A 217 -13.07 -12.61 3.85
CA ILE A 217 -11.93 -12.66 4.78
C ILE A 217 -12.39 -12.95 6.22
N LEU A 218 -13.51 -12.37 6.63
CA LEU A 218 -14.03 -12.47 7.99
C LEU A 218 -14.76 -13.80 8.27
N GLU A 219 -15.17 -14.51 7.24
CA GLU A 219 -15.88 -15.79 7.37
C GLU A 219 -14.96 -16.89 7.90
N LYS A 220 -15.35 -17.53 9.01
CA LYS A 220 -14.50 -18.52 9.70
C LYS A 220 -14.22 -19.74 8.84
N ASN A 221 -15.19 -20.13 8.01
CA ASN A 221 -15.05 -21.26 7.10
C ASN A 221 -13.99 -21.02 6.01
N ASN A 222 -13.61 -19.76 5.76
CA ASN A 222 -12.58 -19.40 4.78
C ASN A 222 -11.19 -19.28 5.39
N SER A 223 -11.02 -19.43 6.71
CA SER A 223 -9.75 -19.22 7.42
C SER A 223 -8.54 -19.88 6.75
N THR A 224 -8.62 -21.18 6.42
CA THR A 224 -7.52 -21.90 5.75
C THR A 224 -7.18 -21.32 4.37
N ILE A 225 -8.19 -20.83 3.62
CA ILE A 225 -7.99 -20.20 2.32
C ILE A 225 -7.29 -18.84 2.51
N VAL A 226 -7.75 -18.07 3.48
CA VAL A 226 -7.19 -16.76 3.85
C VAL A 226 -5.75 -16.88 4.31
N ASP A 227 -5.42 -17.88 5.13
CA ASP A 227 -4.05 -18.16 5.55
C ASP A 227 -3.15 -18.43 4.34
N GLY A 228 -3.62 -19.23 3.38
CA GLY A 228 -2.89 -19.45 2.12
C GLY A 228 -2.68 -18.16 1.30
N MET A 229 -3.65 -17.24 1.32
CA MET A 229 -3.52 -15.94 0.64
C MET A 229 -2.47 -15.05 1.32
N ILE A 230 -2.41 -15.08 2.66
CA ILE A 230 -1.39 -14.40 3.45
C ILE A 230 -0.01 -15.01 3.18
N ASP A 231 0.10 -16.33 3.07
CA ASP A 231 1.34 -17.03 2.73
C ASP A 231 1.84 -16.65 1.32
N THR A 232 0.93 -16.56 0.34
CA THR A 232 1.24 -16.08 -1.01
C THR A 232 1.77 -14.65 -0.98
N TRP A 233 1.12 -13.76 -0.22
CA TRP A 233 1.57 -12.38 -0.03
C TRP A 233 2.94 -12.31 0.66
N PHE A 234 3.16 -13.11 1.71
CA PHE A 234 4.43 -13.19 2.41
C PHE A 234 5.56 -13.67 1.50
N SER A 235 5.30 -14.69 0.66
CA SER A 235 6.25 -15.14 -0.35
C SER A 235 6.59 -14.05 -1.37
N ALA A 236 5.62 -13.20 -1.73
CA ALA A 236 5.87 -12.03 -2.57
C ALA A 236 6.78 -11.02 -1.88
N MET A 237 6.54 -10.75 -0.59
CA MET A 237 7.31 -9.82 0.24
C MET A 237 8.76 -10.26 0.34
N GLU A 238 9.01 -11.53 0.69
CA GLU A 238 10.36 -12.08 0.79
C GLU A 238 11.11 -12.02 -0.55
N SER A 239 10.41 -12.39 -1.64
CA SER A 239 10.99 -12.30 -2.99
C SER A 239 11.32 -10.85 -3.37
N TYR A 240 10.43 -9.91 -3.02
CA TYR A 240 10.63 -8.48 -3.24
C TYR A 240 11.83 -7.96 -2.48
N LYS A 241 11.91 -8.22 -1.16
CA LYS A 241 12.97 -7.81 -0.25
C LYS A 241 14.35 -8.27 -0.73
N HIS A 242 14.47 -9.53 -1.11
CA HIS A 242 15.72 -10.13 -1.56
C HIS A 242 16.01 -9.97 -3.06
N LYS A 243 15.11 -9.32 -3.82
CA LYS A 243 15.19 -9.18 -5.27
C LYS A 243 15.34 -10.54 -5.99
N ASP A 244 14.68 -11.58 -5.47
CA ASP A 244 14.79 -12.95 -5.96
C ASP A 244 14.01 -13.16 -7.26
N ARG A 245 14.68 -12.91 -8.38
CA ARG A 245 14.13 -13.06 -9.74
C ARG A 245 13.91 -14.52 -10.17
N ASN A 246 14.34 -15.51 -9.38
CA ASN A 246 14.11 -16.91 -9.69
C ASN A 246 12.69 -17.34 -9.31
N LYS A 247 12.05 -16.63 -8.38
CA LYS A 247 10.67 -16.88 -7.97
C LYS A 247 9.69 -16.14 -8.86
N LYS A 248 8.66 -16.83 -9.36
CA LYS A 248 7.63 -16.20 -10.21
C LYS A 248 6.99 -14.99 -9.52
N ILE A 249 6.62 -15.15 -8.25
CA ILE A 249 5.90 -14.13 -7.47
C ILE A 249 6.66 -12.79 -7.36
N TYR A 250 7.99 -12.77 -7.53
CA TYR A 250 8.76 -11.52 -7.61
C TYR A 250 8.24 -10.57 -8.70
N TYR A 251 7.87 -11.13 -9.86
CA TYR A 251 7.44 -10.34 -11.01
C TYR A 251 5.99 -9.85 -10.91
N LEU A 252 5.22 -10.41 -9.98
CA LEU A 252 3.84 -10.02 -9.67
C LEU A 252 3.79 -8.86 -8.67
N ALA A 253 4.87 -8.60 -7.95
CA ALA A 253 4.99 -7.43 -7.08
C ALA A 253 5.13 -6.12 -7.85
N ASN A 254 4.63 -5.04 -7.26
CA ASN A 254 4.88 -3.70 -7.75
C ASN A 254 6.37 -3.36 -7.69
N ALA A 255 6.83 -2.47 -8.57
CA ALA A 255 8.25 -2.17 -8.76
C ALA A 255 9.14 -3.42 -8.95
N SER A 256 8.61 -4.47 -9.59
CA SER A 256 9.39 -5.63 -10.06
C SER A 256 10.34 -5.28 -11.21
N GLY A 257 10.04 -4.20 -11.94
CA GLY A 257 10.89 -3.62 -12.98
C GLY A 257 10.58 -4.16 -14.38
N ASN A 258 11.63 -4.36 -15.17
CA ASN A 258 11.52 -4.90 -16.52
C ASN A 258 11.42 -6.43 -16.50
N PRO A 259 10.71 -7.04 -17.46
CA PRO A 259 10.74 -8.48 -17.62
C PRO A 259 12.14 -8.95 -18.05
N PRO A 260 12.45 -10.25 -17.88
CA PRO A 260 13.67 -10.84 -18.41
C PRO A 260 13.68 -10.86 -19.95
N LEU A 261 14.87 -11.05 -20.54
CA LEU A 261 15.05 -11.06 -22.01
C LEU A 261 14.16 -12.07 -22.74
N ILE A 262 13.89 -13.22 -22.10
CA ILE A 262 13.02 -14.27 -22.67
C ILE A 262 11.60 -13.75 -22.98
N ALA A 263 11.10 -12.78 -22.21
CA ALA A 263 9.79 -12.18 -22.47
C ALA A 263 9.73 -11.50 -23.84
N LYS A 264 10.83 -10.82 -24.22
CA LYS A 264 10.93 -10.17 -25.53
C LYS A 264 11.13 -11.18 -26.66
N GLN A 265 12.01 -12.15 -26.45
CA GLN A 265 12.42 -13.09 -27.51
C GLN A 265 11.35 -14.14 -27.82
N ARG A 266 10.61 -14.60 -26.81
CA ARG A 266 9.63 -15.68 -26.94
C ARG A 266 8.19 -15.18 -26.98
N ASP A 267 7.87 -14.18 -26.16
CA ASP A 267 6.47 -13.78 -25.92
C ASP A 267 6.16 -12.37 -26.46
N ASN A 268 7.04 -11.81 -27.29
CA ASN A 268 6.85 -10.52 -27.98
C ASN A 268 6.57 -9.34 -27.03
N TRP A 269 7.19 -9.34 -25.83
CA TRP A 269 7.02 -8.23 -24.90
C TRP A 269 7.43 -6.88 -25.53
N PRO A 270 6.62 -5.82 -25.44
CA PRO A 270 6.90 -4.55 -26.10
C PRO A 270 8.17 -3.86 -25.60
N ASP A 271 8.88 -3.21 -26.52
CA ASP A 271 10.08 -2.45 -26.15
C ASP A 271 9.77 -1.27 -25.23
N LYS A 272 10.70 -1.03 -24.29
CA LYS A 272 10.65 0.05 -23.29
C LYS A 272 9.43 0.02 -22.37
N LYS A 273 8.74 -1.11 -22.25
CA LYS A 273 7.68 -1.33 -21.25
C LYS A 273 8.21 -2.14 -20.08
N SER A 274 8.03 -1.63 -18.87
CA SER A 274 8.22 -2.38 -17.63
C SER A 274 6.95 -3.11 -17.25
N ILE A 275 7.07 -4.16 -16.43
CA ILE A 275 5.93 -4.82 -15.79
C ILE A 275 5.31 -3.83 -14.79
N SER A 276 6.15 -3.31 -13.89
CA SER A 276 5.80 -2.31 -12.90
C SER A 276 7.01 -1.42 -12.61
N ASP A 277 6.82 -0.11 -12.60
CA ASP A 277 7.91 0.87 -12.50
C ASP A 277 8.25 1.24 -11.03
N SER A 278 9.41 1.86 -10.82
CA SER A 278 9.89 2.22 -9.48
C SER A 278 9.05 3.28 -8.76
N LYS A 279 8.14 3.99 -9.45
CA LYS A 279 7.23 4.93 -8.80
C LYS A 279 6.15 4.22 -7.99
N THR A 280 5.99 2.91 -8.20
CA THR A 280 5.06 2.04 -7.48
C THR A 280 5.75 1.19 -6.42
N SER A 281 6.96 1.57 -5.97
CA SER A 281 7.66 0.79 -4.93
C SER A 281 6.81 0.67 -3.67
N ALA A 282 6.87 -0.48 -3.02
CA ALA A 282 6.02 -0.83 -1.89
C ALA A 282 6.34 0.01 -0.66
N GLY A 283 5.32 0.42 0.08
CA GLY A 283 5.46 1.25 1.27
C GLY A 283 6.34 2.47 1.07
N MET A 284 7.34 2.62 1.94
CA MET A 284 8.31 3.70 1.86
C MET A 284 9.55 3.37 1.02
N ASP A 285 9.61 2.22 0.35
CA ASP A 285 10.86 1.72 -0.24
C ASP A 285 11.38 2.55 -1.43
N ARG A 286 10.60 3.49 -1.95
CA ARG A 286 11.08 4.43 -2.97
C ARG A 286 12.03 5.46 -2.33
N THR A 287 13.27 5.50 -2.80
CA THR A 287 14.31 6.42 -2.27
C THR A 287 13.92 7.90 -2.26
N ASP A 288 13.13 8.35 -3.23
CA ASP A 288 12.60 9.74 -3.28
C ASP A 288 11.63 10.01 -2.11
N ASP A 289 10.81 9.02 -1.75
CA ASP A 289 9.84 9.12 -0.66
C ASP A 289 10.55 9.08 0.71
N ILE A 290 11.58 8.25 0.87
CA ILE A 290 12.43 8.24 2.08
C ILE A 290 13.09 9.62 2.30
N LYS A 291 13.73 10.17 1.26
CA LYS A 291 14.40 11.47 1.33
C LYS A 291 13.43 12.61 1.67
N LYS A 292 12.24 12.59 1.07
CA LYS A 292 11.17 13.56 1.38
C LYS A 292 10.66 13.40 2.81
N GLY A 293 10.49 12.17 3.28
CA GLY A 293 10.14 11.86 4.66
C GLY A 293 11.15 12.41 5.67
N ILE A 294 12.45 12.17 5.45
CA ILE A 294 13.55 12.72 6.28
C ILE A 294 13.48 14.25 6.29
N TYR A 295 13.41 14.87 5.11
CA TYR A 295 13.36 16.33 4.99
C TYR A 295 12.17 16.91 5.75
N GLN A 296 10.99 16.33 5.58
CA GLN A 296 9.77 16.83 6.22
C GLN A 296 9.82 16.65 7.75
N ALA A 297 10.35 15.53 8.25
CA ALA A 297 10.53 15.33 9.69
C ALA A 297 11.45 16.40 10.30
N ILE A 298 12.58 16.70 9.65
CA ILE A 298 13.50 17.78 10.07
C ILE A 298 12.80 19.14 10.01
N LYS A 299 12.05 19.43 8.95
CA LYS A 299 11.31 20.68 8.77
C LYS A 299 10.29 20.89 9.91
N ILE A 300 9.52 19.86 10.25
CA ILE A 300 8.56 19.89 11.36
C ILE A 300 9.30 20.07 12.69
N GLY A 301 10.34 19.29 12.94
CA GLY A 301 11.14 19.37 14.18
C GLY A 301 11.75 20.76 14.38
N THR A 302 12.17 21.42 13.29
CA THR A 302 12.66 22.81 13.27
C THR A 302 11.57 23.79 13.68
N LYS A 303 10.36 23.64 13.12
CA LYS A 303 9.21 24.51 13.38
C LYS A 303 8.72 24.44 14.84
N TYR A 304 8.78 23.25 15.46
CA TYR A 304 8.23 23.00 16.79
C TYR A 304 9.29 22.70 17.85
N ILE A 305 10.53 23.14 17.66
CA ILE A 305 11.66 22.73 18.50
C ILE A 305 11.49 23.03 20.00
N ASP A 306 10.86 24.17 20.32
CA ASP A 306 10.62 24.62 21.69
C ASP A 306 9.41 23.94 22.35
N ASN A 307 8.61 23.18 21.58
CA ASN A 307 7.48 22.43 22.09
C ASN A 307 7.86 20.98 22.36
N LYS A 308 8.04 20.63 23.63
CA LYS A 308 8.39 19.26 24.05
C LYS A 308 7.28 18.23 23.84
N ASN A 309 6.03 18.70 23.68
CA ASN A 309 4.87 17.84 23.45
C ASN A 309 4.65 17.54 21.96
N VAL A 310 5.47 18.11 21.08
CA VAL A 310 5.39 17.84 19.63
C VAL A 310 6.45 16.82 19.21
N ARG A 311 6.01 15.83 18.44
CA ARG A 311 6.82 14.75 17.89
C ARG A 311 6.63 14.64 16.39
N THR A 312 7.56 13.94 15.76
CA THR A 312 7.62 13.71 14.31
C THR A 312 7.53 12.23 14.00
N ALA A 313 6.77 11.87 12.96
CA ALA A 313 6.70 10.50 12.50
C ALA A 313 6.80 10.39 10.98
N LEU A 314 7.37 9.27 10.52
CA LEU A 314 7.17 8.77 9.16
C LEU A 314 6.21 7.58 9.22
N ILE A 315 5.12 7.64 8.48
CA ILE A 315 4.08 6.60 8.44
C ILE A 315 4.12 5.87 7.10
N SER A 316 4.08 4.53 7.13
CA SER A 316 3.95 3.70 5.93
C SER A 316 3.20 2.40 6.22
N ASN A 317 2.75 1.67 5.19
CA ASN A 317 2.28 0.29 5.36
C ASN A 317 3.44 -0.68 5.54
N LEU A 318 4.57 -0.47 4.85
CA LEU A 318 5.74 -1.36 4.84
C LEU A 318 7.03 -0.57 5.05
N PRO A 319 8.04 -1.16 5.70
CA PRO A 319 9.36 -0.52 5.82
C PRO A 319 10.08 -0.48 4.46
N ALA A 320 11.21 0.22 4.41
CA ALA A 320 12.07 0.30 3.22
C ALA A 320 12.86 -1.01 3.01
N PHE A 321 12.18 -2.10 2.61
CA PHE A 321 12.80 -3.43 2.53
C PHE A 321 14.12 -3.51 1.75
N ARG A 322 14.27 -2.77 0.66
CA ARG A 322 15.45 -2.83 -0.22
C ARG A 322 16.46 -1.72 0.04
N HIS A 323 16.03 -0.65 0.69
CA HIS A 323 16.79 0.61 0.80
C HIS A 323 16.98 1.08 2.24
N ARG A 324 16.52 0.31 3.23
CA ARG A 324 16.61 0.65 4.66
C ARG A 324 18.05 0.89 5.09
N GLN A 325 18.97 -0.01 4.75
CA GLN A 325 20.34 0.06 5.21
C GLN A 325 21.05 1.32 4.70
N GLU A 326 20.78 1.73 3.46
CA GLU A 326 21.44 2.89 2.85
C GLU A 326 20.74 4.21 3.15
N TYR A 327 19.41 4.22 3.33
CA TYR A 327 18.62 5.46 3.37
C TYR A 327 17.83 5.69 4.65
N VAL A 328 17.61 4.68 5.50
CA VAL A 328 16.84 4.82 6.75
C VAL A 328 17.76 4.67 7.96
N ASP A 329 18.49 3.56 8.06
CA ASP A 329 19.32 3.23 9.23
C ASP A 329 20.33 4.34 9.59
N PRO A 330 21.01 5.02 8.63
CA PRO A 330 21.92 6.12 8.97
C PRO A 330 21.25 7.31 9.66
N PHE A 331 19.93 7.47 9.50
CA PHE A 331 19.15 8.56 10.05
C PHE A 331 18.37 8.17 11.30
N LEU A 332 18.28 6.87 11.63
CA LEU A 332 17.63 6.43 12.85
C LEU A 332 18.30 7.10 14.03
N ASP A 333 19.61 6.91 14.20
CA ASP A 333 20.36 7.44 15.34
C ASP A 333 20.98 8.82 15.11
N MET A 334 20.55 9.52 14.05
CA MET A 334 20.99 10.88 13.80
C MET A 334 20.29 11.85 14.75
N ILE A 335 21.08 12.62 15.48
CA ILE A 335 20.62 13.75 16.29
C ILE A 335 21.08 15.07 15.68
N TRP A 336 20.27 16.12 15.86
CA TRP A 336 20.54 17.45 15.38
C TRP A 336 20.15 18.51 16.42
N GLY A 337 20.71 19.71 16.30
CA GLY A 337 20.45 20.86 17.17
C GLY A 337 20.95 22.14 16.51
N TYR A 338 20.67 23.30 17.09
CA TYR A 338 21.14 24.57 16.54
C TYR A 338 22.53 24.94 17.01
N ASP A 339 23.32 25.57 16.14
CA ASP A 339 24.65 26.09 16.49
C ASP A 339 24.59 27.12 17.64
N LYS A 340 23.49 27.88 17.76
CA LYS A 340 23.26 28.83 18.87
C LYS A 340 23.20 28.17 20.26
N ASP A 341 22.87 26.88 20.33
CA ASP A 341 22.80 26.12 21.58
C ASP A 341 24.16 25.48 21.95
N THR A 342 25.19 25.74 21.15
CA THR A 342 26.55 25.26 21.40
C THR A 342 27.19 26.00 22.57
N ILE A 343 27.66 25.23 23.55
CA ILE A 343 28.47 25.69 24.67
C ILE A 343 29.93 25.25 24.48
N LYS A 344 30.89 26.06 24.95
CA LYS A 344 32.31 25.69 24.97
C LYS A 344 32.72 25.20 26.35
N ILE A 345 33.30 24.00 26.42
CA ILE A 345 33.89 23.44 27.65
C ILE A 345 35.28 22.93 27.26
N ASN A 346 36.34 23.40 27.94
CA ASN A 346 37.72 22.97 27.68
C ASN A 346 38.14 23.01 26.19
N SER A 347 37.77 24.08 25.48
CA SER A 347 38.02 24.27 24.03
C SER A 347 37.24 23.37 23.08
N GLU A 348 36.42 22.44 23.59
CA GLU A 348 35.51 21.63 22.80
C GLU A 348 34.10 22.23 22.76
N LYS A 349 33.37 21.95 21.68
CA LYS A 349 32.00 22.42 21.44
C LYS A 349 31.02 21.31 21.80
N TYR A 350 30.02 21.62 22.62
CA TYR A 350 28.98 20.69 23.05
C TYR A 350 27.60 21.31 22.90
N ILE A 351 26.58 20.48 22.72
CA ILE A 351 25.17 20.87 22.84
C ILE A 351 24.56 20.01 23.96
N LYS A 352 23.80 20.62 24.86
CA LYS A 352 23.11 19.86 25.92
C LYS A 352 22.13 18.86 25.31
N ARG A 353 22.03 17.65 25.87
CA ARG A 353 21.16 16.58 25.33
C ARG A 353 19.70 17.01 25.13
N ASN A 354 19.16 17.78 26.07
CA ASN A 354 17.78 18.30 26.01
C ASN A 354 17.55 19.38 24.93
N LYS A 355 18.61 19.83 24.24
CA LYS A 355 18.58 20.71 23.07
C LYS A 355 18.83 19.96 21.76
N LEU A 356 19.11 18.66 21.83
CA LEU A 356 19.26 17.79 20.67
C LEU A 356 17.92 17.09 20.38
N LYS A 357 17.65 16.87 19.10
CA LYS A 357 16.44 16.20 18.59
C LYS A 357 16.85 15.05 17.68
N TRP A 358 16.06 14.00 17.68
CA TRP A 358 16.18 12.95 16.66
C TRP A 358 15.63 13.47 15.33
N VAL A 359 16.06 12.86 14.22
CA VAL A 359 15.42 13.09 12.91
C VAL A 359 13.98 12.59 12.92
N PHE A 360 13.78 11.39 13.46
CA PHE A 360 12.48 10.77 13.63
C PHE A 360 12.26 10.44 15.11
N ASP A 361 11.14 10.88 15.68
CA ASP A 361 10.69 10.31 16.95
C ASP A 361 10.10 8.92 16.71
N TYR A 362 9.40 8.73 15.58
CA TYR A 362 8.78 7.45 15.22
C TYR A 362 8.89 7.12 13.74
N ILE A 363 9.06 5.84 13.42
CA ILE A 363 8.70 5.27 12.13
C ILE A 363 7.60 4.24 12.37
N ILE A 364 6.39 4.56 11.92
CA ILE A 364 5.19 3.75 12.17
C ILE A 364 4.86 2.98 10.90
N THR A 365 4.96 1.66 10.99
CA THR A 365 4.65 0.71 9.93
C THR A 365 3.76 -0.41 10.42
N LEU A 366 3.05 -1.09 9.51
CA LEU A 366 2.21 -2.25 9.87
C LEU A 366 3.05 -3.49 10.23
N SER A 367 4.29 -3.53 9.74
CA SER A 367 5.33 -4.53 10.05
C SER A 367 6.65 -3.82 10.40
N GLU A 368 7.43 -4.38 11.31
CA GLU A 368 8.74 -3.84 11.75
C GLU A 368 8.78 -2.32 12.13
N PRO A 369 7.88 -1.80 13.00
CA PRO A 369 7.91 -0.38 13.38
C PRO A 369 9.16 -0.03 14.21
N VAL A 370 9.64 1.21 14.07
CA VAL A 370 10.71 1.76 14.92
C VAL A 370 10.09 2.79 15.86
N LEU A 371 9.81 2.36 17.09
CA LEU A 371 9.20 3.19 18.12
C LEU A 371 10.24 3.53 19.18
N ARG A 372 10.59 4.80 19.32
CA ARG A 372 11.48 5.25 20.39
C ARG A 372 10.69 5.32 21.70
N ASP A 373 11.17 4.64 22.73
CA ASP A 373 10.60 4.70 24.07
C ASP A 373 10.96 6.04 24.72
N LEU A 374 9.94 6.86 24.99
CA LEU A 374 10.12 8.20 25.55
C LEU A 374 10.10 8.22 27.09
N THR A 375 10.03 7.06 27.74
CA THR A 375 9.93 6.99 29.21
C THR A 375 11.25 7.30 29.94
N ASN A 376 12.38 7.46 29.24
CA ASN A 376 13.71 7.59 29.87
C ASN A 376 14.57 8.79 29.39
N GLU A 377 14.02 9.82 28.74
CA GLU A 377 14.80 11.01 28.32
C GLU A 377 14.53 12.30 29.10
#